data_AF-A0A5C6RI04-F1
#
_entry.id   AF-A0A5C6RI04-F1
#
_cell.length_a   1.000
_cell.length_b   1.000
_cell.length_c   1.000
_cell.angle_alpha   90.00
_cell.angle_beta   90.00
_cell.angle_gamma   90.00
#
_symmetry.space_group_name_H-M   'P 1'
#
loop_
_entity.id
_entity.type
_entity.pdbx_description
1 polymer ?
#
loop_
_entity_poly.entity_id
_entity_poly.type
_entity_poly.pdbx_seq_one_letter_code
_entity_poly.pdbx_strand_id
1 'polypeptide(L)'
;MKTRLNLFLTLLLLSLYSCGGSSPSTTGTEDQQAASTAPTEEAAAEPKAQQGESQENTELFRQAAPLGKPFEKVLQAGEVSFEVRSPNRGQDNQLTLTSSGFSVRNEAQQVEVEGLLADAQLADLNADGYPEVYLFTISEVEGGKAMQVYAFASYRNRSFGPIYIPALPESDNRMQGYKGGDKYRLDSEALVRTFSTTDGEESLEYELVKGETSFVLQPRK
;
A
#
# COMPACT_ATOMS: atom_id res chain seq x y z
N MET A 1 28.48 -29.89 -21.76
CA MET A 1 27.90 -30.25 -23.08
C MET A 1 26.49 -29.65 -23.19
N LYS A 2 26.27 -28.87 -24.25
CA LYS A 2 24.99 -28.40 -24.84
C LYS A 2 24.19 -27.29 -24.13
N THR A 3 24.46 -26.07 -24.59
CA THR A 3 23.66 -24.83 -24.62
C THR A 3 22.45 -24.91 -25.58
N ARG A 4 21.39 -24.13 -25.30
CA ARG A 4 20.48 -23.37 -26.22
C ARG A 4 19.79 -22.30 -25.35
N LEU A 5 19.86 -20.97 -25.48
CA LEU A 5 19.83 -19.99 -26.58
C LEU A 5 18.62 -20.13 -27.52
N ASN A 6 17.55 -19.40 -27.22
CA ASN A 6 16.46 -19.11 -28.14
C ASN A 6 16.26 -17.58 -28.23
N LEU A 7 16.75 -17.05 -29.34
CA LEU A 7 16.52 -15.73 -29.90
C LEU A 7 15.29 -15.86 -30.81
N PHE A 8 14.23 -15.10 -30.60
CA PHE A 8 13.16 -14.96 -31.60
C PHE A 8 12.90 -13.51 -31.94
N LEU A 9 12.86 -13.32 -33.25
CA LEU A 9 13.05 -12.13 -34.06
C LEU A 9 11.68 -11.63 -34.55
N THR A 10 11.48 -10.32 -34.40
CA THR A 10 10.56 -9.36 -35.06
C THR A 10 9.54 -9.85 -36.11
N LEU A 11 8.33 -9.26 -36.06
CA LEU A 11 7.63 -8.86 -37.29
C LEU A 11 6.84 -7.55 -37.12
N LEU A 12 7.18 -6.59 -37.97
CA LEU A 12 6.58 -5.27 -38.21
C LEU A 12 5.42 -5.42 -39.21
N LEU A 13 4.28 -4.75 -38.99
CA LEU A 13 3.27 -4.50 -40.03
C LEU A 13 2.63 -3.12 -39.83
N LEU A 14 2.97 -2.21 -40.75
CA LEU A 14 2.32 -0.92 -40.99
C LEU A 14 1.21 -1.13 -42.02
N SER A 15 0.03 -0.57 -41.81
CA SER A 15 -0.95 -0.37 -42.89
C SER A 15 -1.61 1.01 -42.76
N LEU A 16 -1.29 1.87 -43.72
CA LEU A 16 -2.00 3.11 -44.03
C LEU A 16 -3.26 2.76 -44.81
N TYR A 17 -4.40 3.38 -44.48
CA TYR A 17 -5.54 3.50 -45.38
C TYR A 17 -5.96 4.96 -45.52
N SER A 18 -6.14 5.36 -46.77
CA SER A 18 -6.54 6.66 -47.30
C SER A 18 -7.78 6.46 -48.18
N CYS A 19 -8.67 7.46 -48.18
CA CYS A 19 -9.69 7.92 -49.16
C CYS A 19 -10.92 8.42 -48.37
N GLY A 20 -11.40 9.66 -48.46
CA GLY A 20 -11.80 10.41 -49.66
C GLY A 20 -13.20 9.95 -50.09
N GLY A 21 -14.28 10.73 -50.23
CA GLY A 21 -14.59 12.16 -50.11
C GLY A 21 -16.06 12.38 -50.53
N SER A 22 -16.48 13.65 -50.59
CA SER A 22 -17.62 14.26 -51.35
C SER A 22 -19.09 14.11 -50.88
N SER A 23 -19.71 15.27 -50.61
CA SER A 23 -21.16 15.59 -50.66
C SER A 23 -21.66 15.76 -52.11
N PRO A 24 -22.99 15.86 -52.44
CA PRO A 24 -23.81 17.08 -52.19
C PRO A 24 -25.37 16.90 -52.02
N SER A 25 -26.01 18.03 -51.65
CA SER A 25 -27.43 18.56 -51.69
C SER A 25 -28.61 17.69 -52.21
N THR A 26 -29.90 17.89 -51.82
CA THR A 26 -30.73 19.12 -51.96
C THR A 26 -32.19 18.97 -51.39
N THR A 27 -32.73 20.05 -50.79
CA THR A 27 -34.13 20.63 -50.80
C THR A 27 -35.41 19.98 -50.22
N GLY A 28 -36.00 20.72 -49.25
CA GLY A 28 -37.41 21.24 -49.19
C GLY A 28 -38.42 20.46 -48.31
N THR A 29 -39.43 21.01 -47.62
CA THR A 29 -39.93 22.36 -47.25
C THR A 29 -41.14 22.14 -46.29
N GLU A 30 -41.33 22.97 -45.24
CA GLU A 30 -42.58 23.27 -44.45
C GLU A 30 -43.24 22.12 -43.63
N ASP A 31 -43.83 22.26 -42.42
CA ASP A 31 -44.19 23.38 -41.53
C ASP A 31 -44.59 22.84 -40.12
N GLN A 32 -44.73 23.75 -39.14
CA GLN A 32 -45.51 23.67 -37.87
C GLN A 32 -44.94 23.02 -36.57
N GLN A 33 -44.44 23.93 -35.70
CA GLN A 33 -44.96 24.26 -34.36
C GLN A 33 -45.18 23.17 -33.28
N ALA A 34 -44.29 23.13 -32.28
CA ALA A 34 -44.64 23.15 -30.85
C ALA A 34 -43.38 23.27 -29.98
N ALA A 35 -43.41 24.21 -29.04
CA ALA A 35 -42.39 24.44 -28.02
C ALA A 35 -42.37 23.31 -26.97
N SER A 36 -41.19 22.91 -26.52
CA SER A 36 -40.95 22.44 -25.15
C SER A 36 -39.45 22.40 -24.83
N THR A 37 -39.16 22.52 -23.55
CA THR A 37 -37.99 23.11 -22.89
C THR A 37 -36.81 22.16 -22.58
N ALA A 38 -35.61 22.77 -22.51
CA ALA A 38 -34.41 22.44 -21.70
C ALA A 38 -33.41 21.37 -22.23
N PRO A 39 -32.14 21.37 -21.77
CA PRO A 39 -31.26 22.47 -21.37
C PRO A 39 -29.89 22.48 -22.08
N THR A 40 -29.16 23.58 -21.86
CA THR A 40 -27.78 23.88 -22.23
C THR A 40 -26.78 22.83 -21.73
N GLU A 41 -25.92 22.43 -22.67
CA GLU A 41 -24.70 21.65 -22.52
C GLU A 41 -23.64 22.48 -21.75
N GLU A 42 -23.38 22.12 -20.49
CA GLU A 42 -22.22 22.58 -19.73
C GLU A 42 -21.27 21.40 -19.54
N ALA A 43 -20.12 21.50 -20.19
CA ALA A 43 -19.08 20.48 -20.21
C ALA A 43 -18.51 20.29 -18.78
N ALA A 44 -18.88 19.18 -18.14
CA ALA A 44 -18.19 18.68 -16.96
C ALA A 44 -16.89 17.99 -17.41
N ALA A 45 -15.76 18.58 -17.04
CA ALA A 45 -14.47 17.92 -17.10
C ALA A 45 -14.48 16.69 -16.18
N GLU A 46 -14.16 15.52 -16.73
CA GLU A 46 -13.96 14.28 -15.98
C GLU A 46 -12.74 14.41 -15.05
N PRO A 47 -12.83 14.03 -13.76
CA PRO A 47 -11.63 13.89 -12.94
C PRO A 47 -10.97 12.54 -13.28
N LYS A 48 -9.72 12.62 -13.76
CA LYS A 48 -8.85 11.47 -13.96
C LYS A 48 -8.32 10.95 -12.62
N ALA A 49 -8.44 9.62 -12.45
CA ALA A 49 -7.59 8.71 -11.67
C ALA A 49 -7.54 8.86 -10.13
N GLN A 50 -8.45 8.17 -9.44
CA GLN A 50 -8.27 7.58 -8.11
C GLN A 50 -8.88 6.16 -8.13
N GLN A 51 -8.14 5.14 -8.55
CA GLN A 51 -8.70 3.78 -8.66
C GLN A 51 -7.83 2.66 -8.07
N GLY A 52 -6.71 2.96 -7.40
CA GLY A 52 -5.90 1.94 -6.70
C GLY A 52 -5.86 2.10 -5.18
N GLU A 53 -5.68 3.33 -4.70
CA GLU A 53 -5.23 3.62 -3.32
C GLU A 53 -6.33 3.49 -2.24
N SER A 54 -7.60 3.64 -2.62
CA SER A 54 -8.71 3.53 -1.66
C SER A 54 -9.12 2.08 -1.41
N GLN A 55 -8.86 1.14 -2.32
CA GLN A 55 -9.41 -0.20 -2.24
C GLN A 55 -8.66 -1.10 -1.25
N GLU A 56 -7.32 -1.07 -1.24
CA GLU A 56 -6.51 -1.92 -0.35
C GLU A 56 -6.69 -1.54 1.13
N ASN A 57 -6.63 -0.25 1.46
CA ASN A 57 -6.90 0.22 2.82
C ASN A 57 -8.34 -0.03 3.24
N THR A 58 -9.31 0.16 2.34
CA THR A 58 -10.73 -0.17 2.62
C THR A 58 -10.91 -1.68 2.81
N GLU A 59 -10.13 -2.50 2.11
CA GLU A 59 -10.14 -3.95 2.29
C GLU A 59 -9.49 -4.36 3.61
N LEU A 60 -8.36 -3.79 4.01
CA LEU A 60 -7.76 -4.02 5.34
C LEU A 60 -8.70 -3.62 6.47
N PHE A 61 -9.37 -2.48 6.36
CA PHE A 61 -10.38 -2.07 7.35
C PHE A 61 -11.62 -2.97 7.38
N ARG A 62 -12.00 -3.58 6.24
CA ARG A 62 -13.09 -4.57 6.17
C ARG A 62 -12.68 -5.97 6.61
N GLN A 63 -11.42 -6.36 6.39
CA GLN A 63 -10.86 -7.68 6.68
C GLN A 63 -10.24 -7.79 8.06
N ALA A 64 -10.09 -6.67 8.78
CA ALA A 64 -9.67 -6.66 10.18
C ALA A 64 -10.40 -7.76 10.95
N ALA A 65 -9.65 -8.73 11.46
CA ALA A 65 -10.24 -9.88 12.12
C ALA A 65 -11.16 -9.40 13.25
N PRO A 66 -12.38 -9.94 13.39
CA PRO A 66 -13.23 -9.58 14.51
C PRO A 66 -12.50 -9.86 15.81
N LEU A 67 -12.72 -9.01 16.81
CA LEU A 67 -12.11 -9.11 18.13
C LEU A 67 -12.19 -10.56 18.66
N GLY A 68 -11.05 -11.10 19.09
CA GLY A 68 -10.94 -12.46 19.63
C GLY A 68 -10.81 -13.57 18.60
N LYS A 69 -10.81 -13.27 17.29
CA LYS A 69 -10.45 -14.24 16.24
C LYS A 69 -8.94 -14.21 16.01
N PRO A 70 -8.21 -15.31 16.27
CA PRO A 70 -6.77 -15.36 16.05
C PRO A 70 -6.40 -15.03 14.61
N PHE A 71 -5.32 -14.27 14.45
CA PHE A 71 -4.63 -14.06 13.19
C PHE A 71 -3.47 -15.03 13.09
N GLU A 72 -3.35 -15.69 11.94
CA GLU A 72 -2.20 -16.52 11.58
C GLU A 72 -1.86 -16.30 10.10
N LYS A 73 -0.59 -16.02 9.80
CA LYS A 73 -0.09 -15.90 8.42
C LYS A 73 1.34 -16.41 8.34
N VAL A 74 1.64 -17.18 7.29
CA VAL A 74 2.99 -17.61 6.98
C VAL A 74 3.47 -16.87 5.74
N LEU A 75 4.64 -16.25 5.84
CA LEU A 75 5.32 -15.51 4.79
C LEU A 75 6.63 -16.23 4.45
N GLN A 76 6.92 -16.38 3.16
CA GLN A 76 8.13 -17.06 2.68
C GLN A 76 8.90 -16.15 1.72
N ALA A 77 10.21 -16.00 1.94
CA ALA A 77 11.11 -15.26 1.06
C ALA A 77 12.39 -16.07 0.85
N GLY A 78 12.49 -16.73 -0.32
CA GLY A 78 13.60 -17.63 -0.60
C GLY A 78 13.68 -18.76 0.43
N GLU A 79 14.79 -18.83 1.17
CA GLU A 79 15.05 -19.87 2.18
C GLU A 79 14.53 -19.53 3.57
N VAL A 80 14.17 -18.27 3.84
CA VAL A 80 13.67 -17.83 5.16
C VAL A 80 12.15 -17.73 5.16
N SER A 81 11.56 -17.99 6.32
CA SER A 81 10.13 -17.85 6.53
C SER A 81 9.80 -17.16 7.84
N PHE A 82 8.60 -16.59 7.90
CA PHE A 82 8.03 -15.95 9.07
C PHE A 82 6.62 -16.46 9.29
N GLU A 83 6.37 -17.04 10.46
CA GLU A 83 5.05 -17.36 10.96
C GLU A 83 4.62 -16.27 11.94
N VAL A 84 3.56 -15.57 11.56
CA VAL A 84 2.97 -14.45 12.29
C VAL A 84 1.71 -14.95 12.98
N ARG A 85 1.64 -14.85 14.30
CA ARG A 85 0.47 -15.22 15.09
C ARG A 85 0.08 -14.13 16.05
N SER A 86 -1.23 -13.89 16.19
CA SER A 86 -1.78 -13.03 17.24
C SER A 86 -3.11 -13.61 17.70
N PRO A 87 -3.39 -13.66 19.01
CA PRO A 87 -4.72 -14.05 19.48
C PRO A 87 -5.76 -12.97 19.18
N ASN A 88 -5.35 -11.77 18.78
CA ASN A 88 -6.22 -10.61 18.50
C ASN A 88 -7.17 -10.33 19.66
N ARG A 89 -6.59 -10.22 20.85
CA ARG A 89 -7.29 -9.77 22.05
C ARG A 89 -7.40 -8.24 22.03
N GLY A 90 -8.36 -7.68 22.76
CA GLY A 90 -8.58 -6.23 22.78
C GLY A 90 -7.55 -5.50 23.63
N GLN A 91 -7.49 -5.85 24.91
CA GLN A 91 -6.45 -5.37 25.83
C GLN A 91 -5.28 -6.36 25.85
N ASP A 92 -4.07 -5.83 26.01
CA ASP A 92 -2.82 -6.60 26.13
C ASP A 92 -2.61 -7.59 24.97
N ASN A 93 -2.92 -7.14 23.74
CA ASN A 93 -2.72 -7.99 22.58
C ASN A 93 -1.24 -8.20 22.31
N GLN A 94 -0.89 -9.39 21.83
CA GLN A 94 0.48 -9.75 21.55
C GLN A 94 0.59 -10.43 20.18
N LEU A 95 1.62 -10.02 19.46
CA LEU A 95 2.10 -10.66 18.27
C LEU A 95 3.22 -11.63 18.64
N THR A 96 3.21 -12.82 18.06
CA THR A 96 4.35 -13.74 18.02
C THR A 96 4.85 -13.87 16.58
N LEU A 97 6.11 -13.56 16.36
CA LEU A 97 6.81 -13.70 15.09
C LEU A 97 7.85 -14.81 15.20
N THR A 98 7.56 -15.97 14.64
CA THR A 98 8.48 -17.11 14.60
C THR A 98 9.17 -17.16 13.25
N SER A 99 10.49 -17.18 13.23
CA SER A 99 11.27 -17.25 11.98
C SER A 99 11.85 -18.65 11.76
N SER A 100 12.13 -18.99 10.50
CA SER A 100 12.92 -20.18 10.16
C SER A 100 13.86 -19.90 8.98
N GLY A 101 14.89 -20.73 8.81
CA GLY A 101 15.87 -20.61 7.71
C GLY A 101 17.02 -19.63 7.96
N PHE A 102 17.01 -18.88 9.07
CA PHE A 102 18.11 -17.99 9.43
C PHE A 102 19.33 -18.76 9.95
N SER A 103 20.54 -18.34 9.59
CA SER A 103 21.75 -19.13 9.90
C SER A 103 22.28 -18.99 11.34
N VAL A 104 21.86 -17.95 12.08
CA VAL A 104 22.37 -17.65 13.44
C VAL A 104 21.25 -17.67 14.47
N ARG A 105 20.11 -17.05 14.17
CA ARG A 105 19.05 -16.81 15.15
C ARG A 105 17.67 -17.00 14.53
N ASN A 106 16.86 -17.88 15.10
CA ASN A 106 15.50 -18.17 14.62
C ASN A 106 14.41 -18.04 15.70
N GLU A 107 14.76 -17.65 16.93
CA GLU A 107 13.79 -17.69 18.03
C GLU A 107 12.61 -16.76 17.81
N ALA A 108 11.45 -17.17 18.32
CA ALA A 108 10.24 -16.38 18.27
C ALA A 108 10.40 -15.06 19.03
N GLN A 109 9.91 -13.96 18.43
CA GLN A 109 9.81 -12.66 19.07
C GLN A 109 8.36 -12.42 19.48
N GLN A 110 8.15 -12.07 20.75
CA GLN A 110 6.87 -11.60 21.27
C GLN A 110 6.89 -10.08 21.36
N VAL A 111 5.83 -9.45 20.85
CA VAL A 111 5.72 -8.00 20.75
C VAL A 111 4.33 -7.64 21.26
N GLU A 112 4.27 -6.76 22.25
CA GLU A 112 3.01 -6.12 22.64
C GLU A 112 2.58 -5.19 21.52
N VAL A 113 1.32 -5.30 21.12
CA VAL A 113 0.77 -4.52 20.02
C VAL A 113 -0.51 -3.84 20.43
N GLU A 114 -0.67 -2.60 20.00
CA GLU A 114 -1.93 -1.88 20.05
C GLU A 114 -2.85 -2.34 18.91
N GLY A 115 -4.11 -2.64 19.24
CA GLY A 115 -5.12 -3.04 18.27
C GLY A 115 -5.03 -4.50 17.85
N LEU A 116 -5.79 -4.82 16.80
CA LEU A 116 -5.91 -6.17 16.25
C LEU A 116 -5.04 -6.29 15.02
N LEU A 117 -4.26 -7.37 14.94
CA LEU A 117 -3.45 -7.67 13.76
C LEU A 117 -4.37 -7.98 12.58
N ALA A 118 -4.25 -7.18 11.53
CA ALA A 118 -5.09 -7.20 10.36
C ALA A 118 -4.39 -7.82 9.16
N ASP A 119 -3.10 -7.54 8.98
CA ASP A 119 -2.31 -8.12 7.90
C ASP A 119 -0.81 -8.18 8.22
N ALA A 120 -0.08 -8.97 7.43
CA ALA A 120 1.36 -9.08 7.43
C ALA A 120 1.88 -9.21 6.00
N GLN A 121 2.85 -8.39 5.60
CA GLN A 121 3.36 -8.34 4.23
C GLN A 121 4.89 -8.41 4.20
N LEU A 122 5.44 -8.85 3.06
CA LEU A 122 6.87 -8.84 2.78
C LEU A 122 7.21 -7.70 1.83
N ALA A 123 8.36 -7.07 2.04
CA ALA A 123 8.99 -6.19 1.06
C ALA A 123 10.53 -6.24 1.14
N ASP A 124 11.17 -5.43 0.31
CA ASP A 124 12.61 -5.20 0.24
C ASP A 124 12.79 -3.71 -0.14
N LEU A 125 12.38 -2.81 0.76
CA LEU A 125 12.31 -1.38 0.51
C LEU A 125 13.71 -0.75 0.32
N ASN A 126 14.75 -1.36 0.90
CA ASN A 126 16.12 -0.90 0.70
C ASN A 126 16.83 -1.58 -0.51
N ALA A 127 16.15 -2.48 -1.21
CA ALA A 127 16.64 -3.23 -2.37
C ALA A 127 17.96 -3.98 -2.11
N ASP A 128 18.15 -4.51 -0.89
CA ASP A 128 19.35 -5.26 -0.51
C ASP A 128 19.24 -6.77 -0.77
N GLY A 129 18.07 -7.23 -1.24
CA GLY A 129 17.77 -8.61 -1.57
C GLY A 129 17.38 -9.46 -0.36
N TYR A 130 17.26 -8.87 0.83
CA TYR A 130 16.83 -9.55 2.04
C TYR A 130 15.46 -9.07 2.49
N PRO A 131 14.60 -9.99 2.98
CA PRO A 131 13.22 -9.65 3.26
C PRO A 131 13.07 -8.77 4.50
N GLU A 132 12.12 -7.87 4.41
CA GLU A 132 11.51 -7.13 5.50
C GLU A 132 10.07 -7.63 5.70
N VAL A 133 9.58 -7.59 6.94
CA VAL A 133 8.21 -7.98 7.31
C VAL A 133 7.52 -6.76 7.91
N TYR A 134 6.35 -6.40 7.38
CA TYR A 134 5.51 -5.31 7.85
C TYR A 134 4.20 -5.86 8.38
N LEU A 135 3.87 -5.52 9.62
CA LEU A 135 2.73 -6.07 10.37
C LEU A 135 1.79 -4.92 10.70
N PHE A 136 0.56 -5.00 10.19
CA PHE A 136 -0.43 -3.93 10.27
C PHE A 136 -1.46 -4.27 11.34
N THR A 137 -1.61 -3.41 12.34
CA THR A 137 -2.69 -3.51 13.32
C THR A 137 -3.73 -2.43 13.11
N ILE A 138 -4.96 -2.68 13.53
CA ILE A 138 -6.08 -1.73 13.48
C ILE A 138 -6.68 -1.59 14.88
N SER A 139 -6.85 -0.34 15.31
CA SER A 139 -7.49 0.04 16.57
C SER A 139 -8.72 0.91 16.31
N GLU A 140 -9.72 0.80 17.18
CA GLU A 140 -10.80 1.78 17.27
C GLU A 140 -10.28 3.03 18.00
N VAL A 141 -10.53 4.20 17.44
CA VAL A 141 -10.15 5.51 18.00
C VAL A 141 -11.34 6.47 17.96
N GLU A 142 -11.26 7.59 18.67
CA GLU A 142 -12.26 8.63 18.51
C GLU A 142 -12.30 9.10 17.04
N GLY A 143 -13.48 9.09 16.43
CA GLY A 143 -13.65 9.47 15.03
C GLY A 143 -13.42 8.36 13.99
N GLY A 144 -13.08 7.12 14.39
CA GLY A 144 -13.04 5.99 13.46
C GLY A 144 -12.03 4.91 13.82
N LYS A 145 -11.25 4.46 12.84
CA LYS A 145 -10.19 3.46 13.01
C LYS A 145 -8.84 4.08 12.64
N ALA A 146 -7.79 3.60 13.29
CA ALA A 146 -6.41 3.94 12.95
C ALA A 146 -5.58 2.65 12.80
N MET A 147 -4.60 2.70 11.91
CA MET A 147 -3.62 1.65 11.68
C MET A 147 -2.32 1.97 12.41
N GLN A 148 -1.59 0.93 12.81
CA GLN A 148 -0.20 1.03 13.25
C GLN A 148 0.64 -0.03 12.53
N VAL A 149 1.96 0.20 12.46
CA VAL A 149 2.91 -0.71 11.80
C VAL A 149 3.99 -1.15 12.78
N TYR A 150 4.23 -2.45 12.82
CA TYR A 150 5.38 -3.08 13.46
C TYR A 150 6.19 -3.74 12.36
N ALA A 151 7.49 -3.49 12.29
CA ALA A 151 8.29 -3.93 11.16
C ALA A 151 9.62 -4.57 11.60
N PHE A 152 10.09 -5.53 10.82
CA PHE A 152 11.30 -6.31 11.08
C PHE A 152 12.10 -6.48 9.78
N ALA A 153 13.42 -6.42 9.87
CA ALA A 153 14.32 -6.62 8.73
C ALA A 153 15.20 -7.84 8.94
N SER A 154 15.45 -8.57 7.86
CA SER A 154 16.49 -9.59 7.81
C SER A 154 17.89 -8.94 7.81
N TYR A 155 18.77 -9.43 8.67
CA TYR A 155 20.20 -9.11 8.64
C TYR A 155 20.93 -10.16 7.81
N ARG A 156 20.75 -10.08 6.48
CA ARG A 156 21.38 -10.96 5.50
C ARG A 156 21.07 -12.45 5.68
N ASN A 157 19.84 -12.77 6.08
CA ASN A 157 19.36 -14.12 6.43
C ASN A 157 20.19 -14.83 7.52
N ARG A 158 20.93 -14.07 8.34
CA ARG A 158 21.65 -14.60 9.50
C ARG A 158 20.79 -14.50 10.76
N SER A 159 20.15 -13.36 10.94
CA SER A 159 19.17 -13.08 11.98
C SER A 159 18.16 -12.07 11.45
N PHE A 160 17.18 -11.69 12.26
CA PHE A 160 16.27 -10.57 11.97
C PHE A 160 16.12 -9.71 13.23
N GLY A 161 15.62 -8.49 13.07
CA GLY A 161 15.36 -7.60 14.20
C GLY A 161 14.42 -6.45 13.83
N PRO A 162 13.97 -5.67 14.83
CA PRO A 162 12.99 -4.62 14.63
C PRO A 162 13.55 -3.50 13.75
N ILE A 163 12.67 -2.91 12.94
CA ILE A 163 12.88 -1.66 12.22
C ILE A 163 12.33 -0.53 13.10
N TYR A 164 13.11 0.52 13.31
CA TYR A 164 12.69 1.67 14.09
C TYR A 164 11.91 2.66 13.21
N ILE A 165 10.74 3.11 13.68
CA ILE A 165 9.95 4.16 13.03
C ILE A 165 10.00 5.38 13.96
N PRO A 166 10.78 6.44 13.63
CA PRO A 166 10.90 7.60 14.48
C PRO A 166 9.58 8.39 14.48
N ALA A 167 9.21 8.91 15.65
CA ALA A 167 8.22 9.96 15.72
C ALA A 167 8.72 11.18 14.95
N LEU A 168 7.81 11.84 14.21
CA LEU A 168 8.15 13.09 13.54
C LEU A 168 8.33 14.19 14.59
N PRO A 169 9.30 15.10 14.40
CA PRO A 169 9.46 16.21 15.31
C PRO A 169 8.24 17.14 15.23
N GLU A 170 7.87 17.79 16.33
CA GLU A 170 6.76 18.75 16.37
C GLU A 170 6.94 19.91 15.36
N SER A 171 8.18 20.20 14.97
CA SER A 171 8.51 21.20 13.96
C SER A 171 8.24 20.76 12.53
N ASP A 172 7.89 19.49 12.28
CA ASP A 172 7.55 19.01 10.94
C ASP A 172 6.21 19.62 10.52
N ASN A 173 6.26 20.47 9.49
CA ASN A 173 5.08 21.20 9.00
C ASN A 173 4.00 20.26 8.45
N ARG A 174 4.35 19.03 8.04
CA ARG A 174 3.38 18.03 7.57
C ARG A 174 2.50 17.49 8.68
N MET A 175 2.93 17.64 9.95
CA MET A 175 2.15 17.26 11.12
C MET A 175 1.26 18.40 11.64
N GLN A 176 1.28 19.57 11.01
CA GLN A 176 0.51 20.72 11.48
C GLN A 176 -1.00 20.41 11.43
N GLY A 177 -1.65 20.55 12.59
CA GLY A 177 -3.08 20.29 12.72
C GLY A 177 -3.47 18.81 12.59
N TYR A 178 -2.54 17.88 12.83
CA TYR A 178 -2.77 16.43 12.86
C TYR A 178 -3.96 16.03 13.74
N LYS A 179 -4.80 15.13 13.22
CA LYS A 179 -6.01 14.61 13.87
C LYS A 179 -6.02 13.08 14.04
N GLY A 180 -4.95 12.39 13.62
CA GLY A 180 -4.87 10.94 13.64
C GLY A 180 -5.63 10.27 12.48
N GLY A 181 -6.17 9.08 12.75
CA GLY A 181 -6.88 8.26 11.75
C GLY A 181 -5.93 7.65 10.72
N ASP A 182 -4.71 7.36 11.15
CA ASP A 182 -3.60 6.93 10.32
C ASP A 182 -3.91 5.66 9.55
N LYS A 183 -3.44 5.62 8.31
CA LYS A 183 -3.54 4.48 7.40
C LYS A 183 -2.16 4.21 6.86
N TYR A 184 -1.82 2.95 6.70
CA TYR A 184 -0.55 2.55 6.12
C TYR A 184 -0.77 1.64 4.92
N ARG A 185 -0.02 1.89 3.85
CA ARG A 185 0.05 1.05 2.67
C ARG A 185 1.50 0.75 2.36
N LEU A 186 1.80 -0.49 2.02
CA LEU A 186 3.11 -0.88 1.49
C LEU A 186 3.03 -0.86 -0.04
N ASP A 187 4.01 -0.25 -0.71
CA ASP A 187 4.22 -0.46 -2.14
C ASP A 187 5.61 -1.01 -2.41
N SER A 188 6.02 -0.99 -3.68
CA SER A 188 7.29 -1.54 -4.12
C SER A 188 8.51 -0.77 -3.62
N GLU A 189 8.36 0.48 -3.18
CA GLU A 189 9.50 1.37 -2.88
C GLU A 189 9.40 2.08 -1.52
N ALA A 190 8.21 2.12 -0.91
CA ALA A 190 7.98 2.82 0.34
C ALA A 190 6.91 2.16 1.21
N LEU A 191 6.99 2.46 2.51
CA LEU A 191 5.83 2.44 3.38
C LEU A 191 5.17 3.82 3.31
N VAL A 192 3.91 3.89 2.92
CA VAL A 192 3.15 5.15 2.84
C VAL A 192 2.23 5.25 4.03
N ARG A 193 2.32 6.35 4.78
CA ARG A 193 1.41 6.71 5.87
C ARG A 193 0.53 7.87 5.42
N THR A 194 -0.78 7.72 5.58
CA THR A 194 -1.76 8.76 5.27
C THR A 194 -2.57 9.07 6.52
N PHE A 195 -2.79 10.35 6.84
CA PHE A 195 -3.52 10.77 8.04
C PHE A 195 -4.28 12.07 7.82
N SER A 196 -5.24 12.34 8.70
CA SER A 196 -6.04 13.57 8.65
C SER A 196 -5.35 14.73 9.38
N THR A 197 -5.47 15.92 8.82
CA THR A 197 -5.07 17.19 9.41
C THR A 197 -6.27 18.16 9.52
N THR A 198 -6.01 19.40 9.91
CA THR A 198 -7.04 20.45 9.91
C THR A 198 -7.34 20.94 8.51
N ASP A 199 -6.37 20.86 7.61
CA ASP A 199 -6.44 21.38 6.23
C ASP A 199 -6.79 20.30 5.19
N GLY A 200 -6.82 19.02 5.57
CA GLY A 200 -7.19 17.93 4.68
C GLY A 200 -6.58 16.58 5.07
N GLU A 201 -6.24 15.78 4.07
CA GLU A 201 -5.46 14.55 4.22
C GLU A 201 -4.01 14.84 3.82
N GLU A 202 -3.06 14.29 4.57
CA GLU A 202 -1.62 14.43 4.32
C GLU A 202 -0.98 13.04 4.21
N SER A 203 0.12 12.92 3.46
CA SER A 203 0.82 11.65 3.28
C SER A 203 2.32 11.75 3.44
N LEU A 204 2.91 10.71 4.01
CA LEU A 204 4.34 10.54 4.20
C LEU A 204 4.80 9.23 3.60
N GLU A 205 5.79 9.30 2.74
CA GLU A 205 6.50 8.14 2.23
C GLU A 205 7.74 7.89 3.09
N TYR A 206 7.93 6.65 3.54
CA TYR A 206 9.09 6.24 4.30
C TYR A 206 10.00 5.36 3.44
N GLU A 207 11.30 5.67 3.45
CA GLU A 207 12.36 4.81 2.93
C GLU A 207 13.03 4.04 4.07
N LEU A 208 13.49 2.82 3.78
CA LEU A 208 14.26 2.06 4.76
C LEU A 208 15.75 2.39 4.64
N VAL A 209 16.33 2.92 5.72
CA VAL A 209 17.75 3.26 5.79
C VAL A 209 18.45 2.50 6.90
N LYS A 210 19.77 2.33 6.78
CA LYS A 210 20.60 1.77 7.84
C LYS A 210 20.82 2.82 8.94
N GLY A 211 20.34 2.55 10.15
CA GLY A 211 20.67 3.31 11.36
C GLY A 211 21.91 2.79 12.09
N GLU A 212 22.17 3.34 13.27
CA GLU A 212 23.33 2.98 14.09
C GLU A 212 23.21 1.56 14.69
N THR A 213 22.01 1.19 15.14
CA THR A 213 21.75 -0.05 15.89
C THR A 213 20.72 -0.96 15.21
N SER A 214 19.89 -0.40 14.34
CA SER A 214 18.87 -1.10 13.57
C SER A 214 18.65 -0.42 12.21
N PHE A 215 17.81 -1.01 11.36
CA PHE A 215 17.21 -0.25 10.27
C PHE A 215 16.21 0.78 10.81
N VAL A 216 15.98 1.83 10.03
CA VAL A 216 15.10 2.94 10.36
C VAL A 216 14.22 3.23 9.14
N LEU A 217 12.90 3.34 9.33
CA LEU A 217 12.01 3.92 8.34
C LEU A 217 12.07 5.44 8.45
N GLN A 218 12.76 6.09 7.52
CA GLN A 218 12.92 7.52 7.53
C GLN A 218 11.91 8.17 6.57
N PRO A 219 11.16 9.20 7.00
CA PRO A 219 10.28 9.92 6.09
C PRO A 219 11.11 10.63 5.02
N ARG A 220 10.71 10.50 3.76
CA ARG A 220 11.28 11.24 2.63
C ARG A 220 11.06 12.75 2.86
N LYS A 221 11.96 13.57 2.34
CA LYS A 221 11.91 15.03 2.46
C LYS A 221 10.98 15.66 1.44
#